data_AF-A0A2D6ZBN0-F1
#
_entry.id   AF-A0A2D6ZBN0-F1
#
_cell.length_a   1.000
_cell.length_b   1.000
_cell.length_c   1.000
_cell.angle_alpha   90.00
_cell.angle_beta   90.00
_cell.angle_gamma   90.00
#
_symmetry.space_group_name_H-M   'P 1'
#
loop_
_entity.id
_entity.type
_entity.pdbx_description
1 polymer ?
#
loop_
_entity_poly.entity_id
_entity_poly.type
_entity_poly.pdbx_seq_one_letter_code
_entity_poly.pdbx_strand_id
1 'polypeptide(L)' 'MKTIMTILFAGVLLSACSIKEPRLSFGKKCAVKEDKVVYSYIWLYDKEPGLPANKKNCDQIAD' A
#
# COMPACT_ATOMS: atom_id res chain seq x y z
N MET A 1 8.71 29.14 -12.18
CA MET A 1 8.86 28.05 -11.19
C MET A 1 7.53 27.69 -10.52
N LYS A 2 6.81 28.63 -9.88
CA LYS A 2 5.50 28.35 -9.24
C LYS A 2 4.50 27.66 -10.19
N THR A 3 4.32 28.16 -11.42
CA THR A 3 3.37 27.60 -12.39
C THR A 3 3.69 26.17 -12.80
N ILE A 4 4.98 25.84 -12.97
CA ILE A 4 5.41 24.48 -13.34
C ILE A 4 5.15 23.51 -12.17
N MET A 5 5.42 23.93 -10.93
CA MET A 5 5.06 23.14 -9.75
C MET A 5 3.56 22.90 -9.65
N THR A 6 2.73 23.91 -9.90
CA THR A 6 1.27 23.77 -9.88
C THR A 6 0.78 22.75 -10.92
N ILE A 7 1.34 22.79 -12.14
CA ILE A 7 0.97 21.86 -13.22
C ILE A 7 1.39 20.42 -12.87
N LEU A 8 2.58 20.23 -12.32
CA LEU A 8 3.06 18.92 -11.86
C LEU A 8 2.17 18.35 -10.75
N PHE A 9 1.80 19.19 -9.77
CA PHE A 9 0.95 18.76 -8.66
C PHE A 9 -0.47 18.40 -9.14
N ALA A 10 -1.04 19.18 -10.05
CA ALA A 10 -2.32 18.87 -10.68
C ALA A 10 -2.27 17.56 -11.48
N GLY A 11 -1.18 17.30 -12.21
CA GLY A 11 -0.99 16.05 -12.97
C GLY A 11 -0.95 14.81 -12.08
N VAL A 12 -0.30 14.88 -10.91
CA VAL A 12 -0.26 13.77 -9.94
C VAL A 12 -1.64 13.53 -9.30
N LEU A 13 -2.37 14.59 -8.95
CA LEU A 13 -3.70 14.46 -8.35
C LEU A 13 -4.72 13.86 -9.31
N LEU A 14 -4.67 14.23 -10.60
CA LEU A 14 -5.59 13.72 -11.61
C LEU A 14 -5.30 12.25 -11.98
N SER A 15 -4.03 11.85 -11.98
CA SER A 15 -3.65 10.45 -12.28
C SER A 15 -4.00 9.49 -11.13
N ALA A 16 -3.88 9.95 -9.88
CA ALA A 16 -4.20 9.15 -8.70
C ALA A 16 -5.68 8.70 -8.64
N CYS A 17 -6.62 9.51 -9.16
CA CYS A 17 -8.04 9.16 -9.19
C CYS A 17 -8.43 8.14 -10.27
N SER A 18 -7.56 7.88 -11.26
CA SER A 18 -7.84 6.94 -12.36
C SER A 18 -7.39 5.50 -12.05
N ILE A 19 -6.51 5.32 -11.07
CA ILE A 19 -5.93 4.03 -10.73
C ILE A 19 -6.93 3.23 -9.90
N LYS A 20 -7.53 2.21 -10.53
CA LYS A 20 -8.40 1.24 -9.84
C LYS A 20 -7.58 0.18 -9.11
N GLU A 21 -6.49 -0.28 -9.74
CA GLU A 21 -5.55 -1.29 -9.22
C GLU A 21 -4.13 -0.96 -9.71
N PRO A 22 -3.07 -1.35 -8.98
CA PRO A 22 -3.10 -1.98 -7.66
C PRO A 22 -3.51 -0.97 -6.58
N ARG A 23 -4.19 -1.46 -5.54
CA ARG A 23 -4.59 -0.65 -4.38
C ARG A 23 -3.46 -0.48 -3.41
N LEU A 24 -3.52 0.60 -2.66
CA LEU A 24 -2.60 0.90 -1.57
C LEU A 24 -3.28 0.72 -0.21
N SER A 25 -2.55 0.15 0.75
CA SER A 25 -2.95 0.08 2.15
C SER A 25 -1.82 0.53 3.06
N PHE A 26 -2.13 1.48 3.95
CA PHE A 26 -1.18 2.09 4.86
C PHE A 26 -1.29 1.55 6.30
N GLY A 27 -0.18 1.62 7.02
CA GLY A 27 -0.03 1.15 8.40
C GLY A 27 0.58 -0.26 8.47
N LYS A 28 1.35 -0.52 9.53
CA LYS A 28 2.04 -1.80 9.76
C LYS A 28 1.05 -2.95 9.65
N LYS A 29 1.30 -3.84 8.70
CA LYS A 29 0.60 -5.12 8.52
C LYS A 29 1.62 -6.18 8.17
N CYS A 30 1.31 -7.41 8.54
CA CYS A 30 2.17 -8.55 8.32
C CYS A 30 1.45 -9.60 7.48
N ALA A 31 2.18 -10.26 6.59
CA ALA A 31 1.70 -11.39 5.82
C ALA A 31 2.55 -12.61 6.16
N VAL A 32 1.89 -13.75 6.35
CA VAL A 32 2.57 -15.04 6.45
C VAL A 32 2.85 -15.52 5.03
N LYS A 33 4.11 -15.74 4.72
CA LYS A 33 4.62 -16.20 3.43
C LYS A 33 5.47 -17.43 3.72
N GLU A 34 4.94 -18.60 3.38
CA GLU A 34 5.59 -19.88 3.71
C GLU A 34 5.87 -19.93 5.22
N ASP A 35 7.13 -20.06 5.61
CA ASP A 35 7.57 -20.14 7.01
C ASP A 35 8.08 -18.78 7.55
N LYS A 36 7.79 -17.68 6.86
CA LYS A 36 8.26 -16.34 7.21
C LYS A 36 7.10 -15.37 7.38
N VAL A 37 7.24 -14.48 8.36
CA VAL A 37 6.35 -13.33 8.52
C VAL A 37 7.05 -12.10 7.96
N VAL A 38 6.47 -11.53 6.90
CA VAL A 38 6.95 -10.29 6.30
C VAL A 38 6.07 -9.13 6.75
N TYR A 39 6.67 -7.99 7.08
CA TYR A 39 5.93 -6.80 7.48
C TYR A 39 6.25 -5.63 6.55
N SER A 40 5.26 -4.77 6.35
CA SER A 40 5.43 -3.48 5.70
C SER A 40 4.40 -2.48 6.22
N TYR A 41 4.73 -1.20 6.13
CA TYR A 41 3.81 -0.09 6.40
C TYR A 41 3.02 0.34 5.17
N ILE A 42 3.47 -0.07 3.98
CA ILE A 42 2.83 0.22 2.69
C ILE A 42 2.67 -1.10 1.95
N TRP A 43 1.43 -1.41 1.57
CA TRP A 43 1.08 -2.60 0.82
C TRP A 43 0.42 -2.23 -0.50
N LEU A 44 0.98 -2.74 -1.59
CA LEU A 44 0.36 -2.78 -2.92
C LEU A 44 -0.35 -4.13 -3.05
N TYR A 45 -1.62 -4.14 -3.46
CA TYR A 45 -2.40 -5.36 -3.58
C TYR A 45 -3.50 -5.24 -4.64
N ASP A 46 -3.91 -6.36 -5.21
CA ASP A 46 -5.05 -6.43 -6.12
C ASP A 46 -6.36 -6.68 -5.35
N LYS A 47 -7.47 -6.11 -5.81
CA LYS A 47 -8.80 -6.31 -5.21
C LYS A 47 -9.23 -7.77 -5.13
N GLU A 48 -8.99 -8.55 -6.18
CA GLU A 48 -9.53 -9.91 -6.30
C GLU A 48 -8.97 -10.87 -5.24
N PRO A 49 -7.64 -11.05 -5.10
CA PRO A 49 -7.10 -11.80 -3.97
C PRO A 49 -7.23 -11.03 -2.65
N GLY A 50 -7.45 -9.71 -2.71
CA GLY A 50 -7.49 -8.84 -1.55
C GLY A 50 -6.11 -8.62 -0.93
N LEU A 51 -6.07 -7.92 0.20
CA LEU A 51 -4.83 -7.70 0.94
C LEU A 51 -4.59 -8.87 1.91
N PRO A 52 -3.59 -9.74 1.67
CA PRO A 52 -3.28 -10.85 2.58
C PRO A 52 -2.65 -10.39 3.90
N ALA A 53 -2.11 -9.17 3.92
CA ALA A 53 -1.46 -8.62 5.10
C ALA A 53 -2.46 -7.99 6.08
N ASN A 54 -2.39 -8.36 7.35
CA ASN A 54 -3.23 -7.77 8.40
C ASN A 54 -2.43 -7.52 9.68
N LYS A 55 -3.01 -6.79 10.63
CA LYS A 55 -2.34 -6.44 11.90
C LYS A 55 -2.14 -7.67 12.80
N LYS A 56 -3.12 -8.59 12.85
CA LYS A 56 -3.09 -9.78 13.71
C LYS A 56 -1.95 -10.73 13.35
N ASN A 57 -1.62 -10.84 12.07
CA ASN A 57 -0.47 -11.63 11.62
C ASN A 57 0.86 -11.12 12.20
N CYS A 58 0.94 -9.86 12.65
CA CYS A 58 2.14 -9.33 13.28
C CYS A 58 2.37 -9.88 14.70
N ASP A 59 1.35 -10.48 15.32
CA ASP A 59 1.47 -11.08 16.65
C ASP A 59 2.36 -12.34 16.62
N GLN A 60 2.57 -12.93 15.43
CA GLN A 60 3.44 -14.10 15.23
C GLN A 60 4.95 -13.76 15.30
N ILE A 61 5.29 -12.47 15.33
CA ILE A 61 6.66 -11.96 15.50
C ILE A 61 6.76 -10.99 16.69
N ALA A 62 5.71 -10.91 17.50
CA ALA A 62 5.76 -10.18 18.76
C ALA A 62 6.38 -11.11 19.81
N ASP A 63 7.56 -10.75 20.29
CA ASP A 63 8.21 -11.39 21.44
C ASP A 63 7.32 -11.36 22.69
#